data_AF-A0A091KE37-F1
#
_entry.id   AF-A0A091KE37-F1
#
_cell.length_a   1.000
_cell.length_b   1.000
_cell.length_c   1.000
_cell.angle_alpha   90.00
_cell.angle_beta   90.00
_cell.angle_gamma   90.00
#
_symmetry.space_group_name_H-M   'P 1'
#
loop_
_entity.id
_entity.type
_entity.pdbx_description
1 polymer ?
#
loop_
_entity_poly.entity_id
_entity_poly.type
_entity_poly.pdbx_seq_one_letter_code
_entity_poly.pdbx_strand_id
1 'polypeptide(L)'
;AAQAVAKQPLSLYASPWTSPVWMKTNGAMTGRGTLKGSPGDKYHKAWANYFIRFLDEYAKHNLTFWAVTAGNEPTAGEIIFYPFQCLGFSPEHQRDFIAQDLGPALANSTHHAVRLIILDDQRVMLPYWAQVV
;
A
#
# COMPACT_ATOMS: atom_id res chain seq x y z
N ALA A 1 8.79 -18.23 -18.41
CA ALA A 1 8.78 -17.16 -17.38
C ALA A 1 9.57 -17.63 -16.16
N ALA A 2 10.12 -16.72 -15.33
CA ALA A 2 11.01 -17.06 -14.21
C ALA A 2 10.46 -18.17 -13.26
N GLN A 3 9.15 -18.19 -13.01
CA GLN A 3 8.49 -19.24 -12.22
C GLN A 3 8.64 -20.65 -12.82
N ALA A 4 8.71 -20.80 -14.14
CA ALA A 4 8.81 -22.09 -14.81
C ALA A 4 10.20 -22.72 -14.74
N VAL A 5 11.23 -21.92 -14.41
CA VAL A 5 12.64 -22.36 -14.37
C VAL A 5 13.22 -22.34 -12.95
N ALA A 6 12.51 -21.75 -12.00
CA ALA A 6 12.94 -21.71 -10.61
C ALA A 6 12.85 -23.11 -9.98
N LYS A 7 13.91 -23.51 -9.26
CA LYS A 7 13.93 -24.77 -8.50
C LYS A 7 13.11 -24.72 -7.21
N GLN A 8 12.83 -23.52 -6.72
CA GLN A 8 12.06 -23.25 -5.51
C GLN A 8 10.87 -22.35 -5.85
N PRO A 9 9.74 -22.45 -5.13
CA PRO A 9 8.60 -21.57 -5.33
C PRO A 9 9.00 -20.09 -5.18
N LEU A 10 8.61 -19.26 -6.15
CA LEU A 10 8.83 -17.82 -6.08
C LEU A 10 7.65 -17.15 -5.36
N SER A 11 7.94 -16.44 -4.27
CA SER A 11 6.95 -15.63 -3.55
C SER A 11 7.02 -14.19 -4.05
N LEU A 12 5.92 -13.67 -4.59
CA LEU A 12 5.83 -12.29 -5.05
C LEU A 12 5.32 -11.40 -3.92
N TYR A 13 5.85 -10.19 -3.80
CA TYR A 13 5.20 -9.13 -3.03
C TYR A 13 5.06 -7.87 -3.86
N ALA A 14 4.08 -7.03 -3.55
CA ALA A 14 3.85 -5.76 -4.23
C ALA A 14 3.77 -4.59 -3.23
N SER A 15 4.31 -3.45 -3.65
CA SER A 15 4.38 -2.23 -2.84
C SER A 15 4.06 -1.04 -3.75
N PRO A 16 3.05 -0.20 -3.45
CA PRO A 16 2.73 0.96 -4.27
C PRO A 16 3.48 2.22 -3.80
N TRP A 17 3.92 3.05 -4.76
CA TRP A 17 4.64 4.30 -4.48
C TRP A 17 3.70 5.48 -4.32
N THR A 18 2.66 5.56 -5.14
CA THR A 18 1.71 6.67 -5.12
C THR A 18 0.33 6.25 -5.61
N SER A 19 -0.70 6.90 -5.08
CA SER A 19 -2.07 6.76 -5.57
C SER A 19 -2.30 7.65 -6.80
N PRO A 20 -3.39 7.44 -7.56
CA PRO A 20 -3.83 8.41 -8.55
C PRO A 20 -3.92 9.84 -7.98
N VAL A 21 -3.43 10.83 -8.72
CA VAL A 21 -3.27 12.21 -8.24
C VAL A 21 -4.57 12.86 -7.75
N TRP A 22 -5.72 12.46 -8.29
CA TRP A 22 -7.02 12.99 -7.87
C TRP A 22 -7.38 12.60 -6.42
N MET A 23 -6.80 11.52 -5.90
CA MET A 23 -6.95 11.08 -4.50
C MET A 23 -6.02 11.83 -3.54
N LYS A 24 -4.99 12.55 -4.03
CA LYS A 24 -3.93 13.14 -3.19
C LYS A 24 -4.22 14.59 -2.83
N THR A 25 -3.90 14.98 -1.60
CA THR A 25 -4.09 16.36 -1.09
C THR A 25 -3.37 17.40 -1.92
N ASN A 26 -2.21 17.05 -2.50
CA ASN A 26 -1.39 17.94 -3.33
C ASN A 26 -1.69 17.86 -4.84
N GLY A 27 -2.52 16.92 -5.30
CA GLY A 27 -2.82 16.74 -6.72
C GLY A 27 -1.63 16.39 -7.61
N ALA A 28 -0.52 15.89 -7.04
CA ALA A 28 0.72 15.59 -7.77
C ALA A 28 1.25 14.20 -7.40
N MET A 29 2.09 13.61 -8.26
CA MET A 29 2.69 12.29 -7.98
C MET A 29 3.82 12.36 -6.93
N THR A 30 4.51 13.49 -6.86
CA THR A 30 5.70 13.74 -6.02
C THR A 30 5.44 14.85 -4.99
N GLY A 31 6.40 15.07 -4.09
CA GLY A 31 6.29 16.06 -3.01
C GLY A 31 5.29 15.67 -1.92
N ARG A 32 5.20 16.51 -0.87
CA ARG A 32 4.35 16.21 0.29
C ARG A 32 2.89 16.07 -0.14
N GLY A 33 2.27 14.94 0.19
CA GLY A 33 0.87 14.68 -0.14
C GLY A 33 0.37 13.31 0.32
N THR A 34 -0.69 13.33 1.10
CA THR A 34 -1.42 12.16 1.64
C THR A 34 -2.71 11.92 0.84
N LEU A 35 -3.45 10.85 1.17
CA LEU A 35 -4.83 10.69 0.68
C LEU A 35 -5.73 11.82 1.22
N LYS A 36 -6.66 12.30 0.39
CA LYS A 36 -7.69 13.25 0.80
C LYS A 36 -8.63 12.62 1.83
N GLY A 37 -9.16 13.46 2.71
CA GLY A 37 -10.17 13.08 3.69
C GLY A 37 -9.61 12.22 4.81
N SER A 38 -10.31 11.16 5.20
CA SER A 38 -9.94 10.35 6.37
C SER A 38 -10.27 8.87 6.15
N PRO A 39 -9.55 7.95 6.83
CA PRO A 39 -9.86 6.52 6.78
C PRO A 39 -11.35 6.21 6.97
N GLY A 40 -11.84 5.22 6.25
CA GLY A 40 -13.26 4.87 6.14
C GLY A 40 -14.06 5.69 5.10
N ASP A 41 -13.47 6.73 4.51
CA ASP A 41 -14.14 7.55 3.50
C ASP A 41 -14.01 7.01 2.06
N LYS A 42 -14.54 7.78 1.10
CA LYS A 42 -14.53 7.39 -0.32
C LYS A 42 -13.12 7.33 -0.94
N TYR A 43 -12.18 8.14 -0.48
CA TYR A 43 -10.82 8.16 -1.06
C TYR A 43 -10.02 6.96 -0.56
N HIS A 44 -10.13 6.64 0.73
CA HIS A 44 -9.45 5.49 1.33
C HIS A 44 -10.03 4.17 0.86
N LYS A 45 -11.36 4.06 0.77
CA LYS A 45 -12.02 2.89 0.16
C LYS A 45 -11.65 2.72 -1.31
N ALA A 46 -11.57 3.81 -2.08
CA ALA A 46 -11.13 3.73 -3.47
C ALA A 46 -9.67 3.28 -3.59
N TRP A 47 -8.80 3.72 -2.67
CA TRP A 47 -7.42 3.26 -2.62
C TRP A 47 -7.30 1.80 -2.22
N ALA A 48 -8.04 1.33 -1.21
CA ALA A 48 -8.09 -0.08 -0.85
C ALA A 48 -8.60 -0.96 -2.01
N ASN A 49 -9.65 -0.53 -2.71
CA ASN A 49 -10.15 -1.23 -3.90
C ASN A 49 -9.15 -1.25 -5.06
N TYR A 50 -8.22 -0.28 -5.13
CA TYR A 50 -7.14 -0.29 -6.10
C TYR A 50 -6.18 -1.46 -5.88
N PHE A 51 -5.87 -1.82 -4.62
CA PHE A 51 -5.09 -3.02 -4.30
C PHE A 51 -5.79 -4.29 -4.78
N ILE A 52 -7.09 -4.42 -4.51
CA ILE A 52 -7.86 -5.59 -4.94
C ILE A 52 -7.87 -5.71 -6.46
N ARG A 53 -8.09 -4.59 -7.16
CA ARG A 53 -8.05 -4.56 -8.62
C ARG A 53 -6.67 -4.91 -9.16
N PHE A 54 -5.59 -4.44 -8.54
CA PHE A 54 -4.22 -4.83 -8.93
C PHE A 54 -4.03 -6.35 -8.83
N LEU A 55 -4.46 -6.96 -7.72
CA LEU A 55 -4.37 -8.40 -7.50
C LEU A 55 -5.25 -9.18 -8.50
N ASP A 56 -6.47 -8.71 -8.76
CA ASP A 56 -7.38 -9.29 -9.77
C ASP A 56 -6.75 -9.28 -11.18
N GLU A 57 -6.19 -8.14 -11.60
CA GLU A 57 -5.57 -8.03 -12.93
C GLU A 57 -4.36 -8.97 -13.06
N TYR A 58 -3.51 -9.08 -12.04
CA TYR A 58 -2.38 -10.00 -12.08
C TYR A 58 -2.81 -11.48 -12.04
N ALA A 59 -3.88 -11.81 -11.32
CA ALA A 59 -4.42 -13.15 -11.28
C ALA A 59 -4.89 -13.63 -12.67
N LYS A 60 -5.41 -12.73 -13.53
CA LYS A 60 -5.75 -13.04 -14.94
C LYS A 60 -4.53 -13.48 -15.76
N HIS A 61 -3.33 -13.12 -15.33
CA HIS A 61 -2.05 -13.51 -15.93
C HIS A 61 -1.37 -14.66 -15.18
N ASN A 62 -2.10 -15.39 -14.33
CA ASN A 62 -1.59 -16.48 -13.50
C ASN A 62 -0.47 -16.06 -12.53
N LEU A 63 -0.47 -14.79 -12.10
CA LEU A 63 0.46 -14.28 -11.09
C LEU A 63 -0.28 -14.10 -9.77
N THR A 64 0.23 -14.74 -8.72
CA THR A 64 -0.31 -14.63 -7.36
C THR A 64 0.75 -14.04 -6.43
N PHE A 65 0.28 -13.33 -5.40
CA PHE A 65 1.14 -12.64 -4.45
C PHE A 65 1.12 -13.35 -3.10
N TRP A 66 2.29 -13.43 -2.49
CA TRP A 66 2.44 -13.81 -1.09
C TRP A 66 2.08 -12.65 -0.16
N ALA A 67 2.47 -11.43 -0.52
CA ALA A 67 2.24 -10.26 0.31
C ALA A 67 2.02 -8.96 -0.49
N VAL A 68 1.46 -7.96 0.17
CA VAL A 68 1.50 -6.56 -0.23
C VAL A 68 1.97 -5.71 0.94
N THR A 69 2.58 -4.55 0.67
CA THR A 69 2.85 -3.54 1.70
C THR A 69 1.78 -2.47 1.68
N ALA A 70 1.52 -1.82 2.82
CA ALA A 70 0.51 -0.76 2.93
C ALA A 70 0.84 0.50 2.10
N GLY A 71 2.09 0.64 1.67
CA GLY A 71 2.64 1.73 0.87
C GLY A 71 4.14 1.79 1.07
N ASN A 72 4.90 2.00 -0.01
CA ASN A 72 6.35 2.16 0.09
C ASN A 72 6.72 3.50 0.69
N GLU A 73 7.66 3.50 1.62
CA GLU A 73 8.21 4.68 2.28
C GLU A 73 7.12 5.73 2.64
N PRO A 74 6.13 5.39 3.49
CA PRO A 74 5.04 6.31 3.86
C PRO A 74 5.56 7.65 4.42
N THR A 75 6.76 7.68 5.01
CA THR A 75 7.38 8.92 5.50
C THR A 75 7.85 9.84 4.37
N ALA A 76 8.16 9.30 3.19
CA ALA A 76 8.58 10.09 2.03
C ALA A 76 7.52 11.11 1.60
N GLY A 77 6.24 10.73 1.70
CA GLY A 77 5.13 11.63 1.36
C GLY A 77 4.88 12.74 2.38
N GLU A 78 5.63 12.78 3.48
CA GLU A 78 5.65 13.89 4.44
C GLU A 78 6.77 14.91 4.14
N ILE A 79 7.66 14.62 3.20
CA ILE A 79 8.76 15.50 2.79
C ILE A 79 8.29 16.47 1.70
N ILE A 80 8.42 17.78 1.95
CA ILE A 80 7.86 18.85 1.10
C ILE A 80 8.26 18.68 -0.38
N PHE A 81 9.56 18.48 -0.63
CA PHE A 81 10.12 18.40 -1.98
C PHE A 81 10.65 16.99 -2.32
N TYR A 82 9.96 15.94 -1.86
CA TYR A 82 10.36 14.58 -2.20
C TYR A 82 10.38 14.39 -3.73
N PRO A 83 11.50 13.91 -4.32
CA PRO A 83 11.76 14.10 -5.74
C PRO A 83 11.03 13.14 -6.69
N PHE A 84 10.44 12.06 -6.18
CA PHE A 84 9.74 11.06 -6.99
C PHE A 84 8.42 10.59 -6.34
N GLN A 85 7.78 9.59 -6.93
CA GLN A 85 6.46 9.11 -6.53
C GLN A 85 6.45 8.72 -5.05
N CYS A 86 5.55 9.35 -4.28
CA CYS A 86 5.35 9.03 -2.87
C CYS A 86 3.88 9.25 -2.47
N LEU A 87 3.45 8.62 -1.39
CA LEU A 87 2.14 8.84 -0.74
C LEU A 87 2.33 8.83 0.77
N GLY A 88 2.02 9.96 1.39
CA GLY A 88 2.28 10.17 2.81
C GLY A 88 1.26 9.45 3.69
N PHE A 89 1.76 8.82 4.74
CA PHE A 89 0.98 8.37 5.89
C PHE A 89 1.77 8.63 7.16
N SER A 90 1.11 9.14 8.21
CA SER A 90 1.61 8.96 9.57
C SER A 90 1.37 7.52 10.05
N PRO A 91 2.01 7.06 11.14
CA PRO A 91 1.70 5.75 11.73
C PRO A 91 0.21 5.59 12.06
N GLU A 92 -0.41 6.62 12.64
CA GLU A 92 -1.83 6.61 13.01
C GLU A 92 -2.73 6.57 11.76
N HIS A 93 -2.35 7.31 10.71
CA HIS A 93 -3.06 7.25 9.43
C HIS A 93 -2.94 5.87 8.80
N GLN A 94 -1.74 5.26 8.79
CA GLN A 94 -1.56 3.90 8.29
C GLN A 94 -2.37 2.89 9.09
N ARG A 95 -2.36 2.97 10.44
CA ARG A 95 -3.19 2.13 11.33
C ARG A 95 -4.66 2.20 10.93
N ASP A 96 -5.19 3.41 10.84
CA ASP A 96 -6.62 3.62 10.61
C ASP A 96 -7.02 3.24 9.18
N PHE A 97 -6.17 3.50 8.18
CA PHE A 97 -6.38 3.02 6.81
C PHE A 97 -6.41 1.49 6.72
N ILE A 98 -5.50 0.81 7.44
CA ILE A 98 -5.48 -0.65 7.49
C ILE A 98 -6.74 -1.18 8.18
N ALA A 99 -7.09 -0.63 9.35
CA ALA A 99 -8.21 -1.10 10.14
C ALA A 99 -9.56 -0.87 9.46
N GLN A 100 -9.75 0.28 8.79
CA GLN A 100 -11.05 0.70 8.27
C GLN A 100 -11.24 0.39 6.78
N ASP A 101 -10.17 0.28 6.00
CA ASP A 101 -10.26 0.18 4.54
C ASP A 101 -9.49 -1.03 3.97
N LEU A 102 -8.15 -1.03 4.04
CA LEU A 102 -7.33 -2.03 3.33
C LEU A 102 -7.48 -3.44 3.91
N GLY A 103 -7.48 -3.58 5.23
CA GLY A 103 -7.65 -4.86 5.91
C GLY A 103 -9.00 -5.51 5.57
N PRO A 104 -10.14 -4.82 5.79
CA PRO A 104 -11.45 -5.31 5.40
C PRO A 104 -11.58 -5.60 3.89
N ALA A 105 -11.01 -4.75 3.03
CA ALA A 105 -11.05 -4.98 1.58
C ALA A 105 -10.31 -6.26 1.17
N LEU A 106 -9.10 -6.50 1.71
CA LEU A 106 -8.35 -7.73 1.46
C LEU A 106 -9.11 -8.95 2.00
N ALA A 107 -9.59 -8.89 3.24
CA ALA A 107 -10.29 -9.98 3.90
C ALA A 107 -11.59 -10.39 3.19
N ASN A 108 -12.31 -9.43 2.61
CA ASN A 108 -13.56 -9.67 1.89
C ASN A 108 -13.35 -10.02 0.40
N SER A 109 -12.11 -10.04 -0.08
CA SER A 109 -11.78 -10.37 -1.46
C SER A 109 -11.44 -11.85 -1.65
N THR A 110 -11.30 -12.27 -2.91
CA THR A 110 -10.71 -13.57 -3.29
C THR A 110 -9.23 -13.68 -2.92
N HIS A 111 -8.58 -12.58 -2.51
CA HIS A 111 -7.15 -12.49 -2.17
C HIS A 111 -6.88 -12.43 -0.66
N HIS A 112 -7.83 -12.84 0.18
CA HIS A 112 -7.72 -12.80 1.65
C HIS A 112 -6.51 -13.57 2.24
N ALA A 113 -5.89 -14.46 1.46
CA ALA A 113 -4.67 -15.17 1.87
C ALA A 113 -3.39 -14.34 1.71
N VAL A 114 -3.43 -13.23 0.96
CA VAL A 114 -2.30 -12.32 0.75
C VAL A 114 -1.96 -11.64 2.08
N ARG A 115 -0.68 -11.67 2.47
CA ARG A 115 -0.21 -11.03 3.70
C ARG A 115 -0.12 -9.52 3.52
N LEU A 116 -0.41 -8.77 4.58
CA LEU A 116 -0.22 -7.33 4.62
C LEU A 116 0.98 -6.99 5.50
N ILE A 117 1.92 -6.22 4.95
CA ILE A 117 3.12 -5.75 5.64
C ILE A 117 2.99 -4.23 5.86
N ILE A 118 3.25 -3.79 7.08
CA ILE A 118 3.21 -2.38 7.48
C ILE A 118 4.58 -1.72 7.31
N LEU A 119 4.66 -0.42 7.55
CA LEU A 119 5.88 0.40 7.47
C LEU A 119 6.49 0.47 6.07
N ASP A 120 7.18 -0.58 5.59
CA ASP A 120 7.93 -0.60 4.32
C ASP A 120 8.84 0.63 4.15
N ASP A 121 9.55 0.97 5.22
CA ASP A 121 10.35 2.18 5.36
C ASP A 121 11.59 1.92 6.23
N GLN A 122 12.37 2.97 6.47
CA GLN A 122 13.61 2.97 7.21
C GLN A 122 13.46 2.42 8.64
N ARG A 123 14.45 1.63 9.07
CA ARG A 123 14.50 1.02 10.41
C ARG A 123 14.38 2.02 11.56
N VAL A 124 14.78 3.28 11.36
CA VAL A 124 14.72 4.32 12.39
C VAL A 124 13.29 4.63 12.87
N MET A 125 12.29 4.29 12.07
CA MET A 125 10.87 4.44 12.44
C MET A 125 10.40 3.37 13.44
N LEU A 126 11.20 2.32 13.66
CA LEU A 126 10.96 1.30 14.67
C LEU A 126 11.62 1.67 16.01
N PRO A 127 10.99 1.33 17.15
CA PRO A 127 9.79 0.51 17.27
C PRO A 127 8.47 1.29 17.18
N TYR A 128 8.51 2.63 17.14
CA TYR A 128 7.32 3.48 17.28
C TYR A 128 6.22 3.11 16.29
N TRP A 129 6.55 2.94 15.01
CA TRP A 129 5.56 2.61 13.98
C TRP A 129 4.80 1.31 14.28
N ALA A 130 5.51 0.28 14.76
CA ALA A 130 4.93 -1.01 15.10
C ALA A 130 4.18 -1.01 16.45
N GLN A 131 4.37 0.01 17.29
CA GLN A 131 3.58 0.20 18.51
C GLN A 131 2.25 0.91 18.22
N VAL A 132 2.21 1.73 17.17
CA VAL A 132 1.01 2.47 16.78
C VAL A 132 0.10 1.66 15.86
N VAL A 133 0.68 1.00 14.85
CA VAL A 133 -0.04 0.23 13.83
C VAL A 133 -0.32 -1.18 14.32
#